data_AF-A0A3D4HTB1-F1
#
_entry.id   AF-A0A3D4HTB1-F1
#
_cell.length_a   1.000
_cell.length_b   1.000
_cell.length_c   1.000
_cell.angle_alpha   90.00
_cell.angle_beta   90.00
_cell.angle_gamma   90.00
#
_symmetry.space_group_name_H-M   'P 1'
#
loop_
_entity.id
_entity.type
_entity.pdbx_description
1 polymer ?
#
loop_
_entity_poly.entity_id
_entity_poly.type
_entity_poly.pdbx_seq_one_letter_code
_entity_poly.pdbx_strand_id
1 'polypeptide(L)'
;LLMGEYTMEDCQITTIEKVAMRLVEAVKNLADPRFPQKDKITLREGDALEILKDLVQEKRSYDFIFLDAAKAQYMAFLPELMQLLLVGGMLVTD
;
A
#
# COMPACT_ATOMS: atom_id res chain seq x y z
N LEU A 1 -1.26 9.86 2.56
CA LEU A 1 -0.88 11.14 3.22
C LEU A 1 -0.97 11.03 4.73
N LEU A 2 -2.18 10.83 5.29
CA LEU A 2 -2.40 10.78 6.73
C LEU A 2 -1.53 9.73 7.46
N MET A 3 -1.48 8.49 6.97
CA MET A 3 -0.60 7.47 7.58
C MET A 3 0.87 7.90 7.58
N GLY A 4 1.33 8.59 6.53
CA GLY A 4 2.68 9.12 6.48
C GLY A 4 2.94 10.24 7.49
N GLU A 5 1.92 11.01 7.86
CA GLU A 5 2.05 12.07 8.87
C GLU A 5 2.30 11.53 10.27
N TYR A 6 1.70 10.38 10.60
CA TYR A 6 1.77 9.77 11.93
C TYR A 6 2.79 8.63 12.05
N THR A 7 3.65 8.43 11.04
CA THR A 7 4.73 7.44 11.07
C THR A 7 6.11 8.08 11.17
N MET A 8 7.08 7.31 11.64
CA MET A 8 8.49 7.70 11.72
C MET A 8 9.05 8.12 10.34
N GLU A 9 10.16 8.87 10.33
CA GLU A 9 10.78 9.39 9.10
C GLU A 9 11.32 8.29 8.19
N ASP A 10 11.79 7.18 8.78
CA ASP A 10 12.33 6.01 8.09
C ASP A 10 11.23 5.01 7.63
N CYS A 11 9.98 5.24 8.02
CA CYS A 11 8.84 4.45 7.57
C CYS A 11 8.74 4.50 6.04
N GLN A 12 8.39 3.39 5.40
CA GLN A 12 8.14 3.31 3.97
C GLN A 12 6.74 2.78 3.73
N ILE A 13 5.96 3.47 2.89
CA ILE A 13 4.57 3.12 2.61
C ILE A 13 4.48 2.74 1.13
N THR A 14 4.02 1.52 0.85
CA THR A 14 3.59 1.12 -0.49
C THR A 14 2.07 1.23 -0.55
N THR A 15 1.53 1.94 -1.55
CA THR A 15 0.09 2.03 -1.80
C THR A 15 -0.22 1.52 -3.20
N ILE A 16 -1.36 0.84 -3.36
CA ILE A 16 -1.79 0.23 -4.62
C ILE A 16 -3.12 0.85 -5.04
N GLU A 17 -3.24 1.28 -6.30
CA GLU A 17 -4.48 1.84 -6.86
C GLU A 17 -4.56 1.52 -8.37
N LYS A 18 -5.79 1.37 -8.88
CA LYS A 18 -6.05 1.11 -10.31
C LYS A 18 -7.06 2.04 -10.96
N VAL A 19 -7.85 2.77 -10.17
CA VAL A 19 -8.90 3.65 -10.68
C VAL A 19 -8.27 4.93 -11.21
N ALA A 20 -8.33 5.13 -12.52
CA ALA A 20 -7.70 6.26 -13.23
C ALA A 20 -7.96 7.63 -12.58
N MET A 21 -9.21 7.93 -12.20
CA MET A 21 -9.54 9.21 -11.54
C MET A 21 -8.85 9.38 -10.19
N ARG A 22 -8.70 8.29 -9.41
CA ARG A 22 -8.02 8.32 -8.11
C ARG A 22 -6.51 8.41 -8.26
N LEU A 23 -5.95 7.77 -9.28
CA LEU A 23 -4.53 7.86 -9.62
C LEU A 23 -4.12 9.30 -9.95
N VAL A 24 -4.94 10.03 -10.71
CA VAL A 24 -4.68 11.46 -10.99
C VAL A 24 -4.54 12.27 -9.70
N GLU A 25 -5.46 12.12 -8.76
CA GLU A 25 -5.39 12.82 -7.47
C GLU A 25 -4.25 12.30 -6.59
N ALA A 26 -3.96 11.00 -6.60
CA ALA A 26 -2.84 10.42 -5.86
C ALA A 26 -1.50 10.98 -6.35
N VAL A 27 -1.26 11.00 -7.65
CA VAL A 27 -0.04 11.55 -8.25
C VAL A 27 0.09 13.05 -7.96
N LYS A 28 -1.00 13.81 -8.10
CA LYS A 28 -1.02 15.24 -7.76
C LYS A 28 -0.64 15.48 -6.30
N ASN A 29 -1.23 14.71 -5.39
CA ASN A 29 -0.94 14.80 -3.97
C ASN A 29 0.51 14.39 -3.65
N LEU A 30 1.05 13.36 -4.30
CA LEU A 30 2.44 12.93 -4.11
C LEU A 30 3.47 13.86 -4.76
N ALA A 31 3.03 14.83 -5.57
CA ALA A 31 3.87 15.90 -6.13
C ALA A 31 3.75 17.22 -5.35
N ASP A 32 2.77 17.36 -4.47
CA ASP A 32 2.45 18.63 -3.82
C ASP A 32 3.40 18.91 -2.63
N PRO A 33 4.13 20.04 -2.64
CA PRO A 33 5.09 20.38 -1.58
C PRO A 33 4.43 20.60 -0.21
N ARG A 34 3.11 20.75 -0.14
CA ARG A 34 2.37 20.85 1.13
C ARG A 34 2.40 19.55 1.94
N PHE A 35 2.79 18.43 1.33
CA PHE A 35 2.88 17.13 1.99
C PHE A 35 4.35 16.70 2.14
N PRO A 36 5.06 17.12 3.19
CA PRO A 36 6.49 16.83 3.36
C PRO A 36 6.78 15.32 3.49
N GLN A 37 5.79 14.54 3.95
CA GLN A 37 5.88 13.09 4.13
C GLN A 37 5.56 12.30 2.85
N LYS A 38 5.46 12.95 1.68
CA LYS A 38 5.14 12.28 0.41
C LYS A 38 6.28 11.38 -0.09
N ASP A 39 7.53 11.72 0.24
CA ASP A 39 8.72 11.05 -0.32
C ASP A 39 8.91 9.62 0.21
N LYS A 40 8.24 9.27 1.31
CA LYS A 40 8.20 7.89 1.83
C LYS A 40 7.06 7.04 1.30
N ILE A 41 6.28 7.54 0.35
CA ILE A 41 5.12 6.84 -0.23
C ILE A 41 5.44 6.43 -1.67
N THR A 42 5.44 5.13 -1.93
CA THR A 42 5.53 4.56 -3.28
C THR A 42 4.15 4.15 -3.77
N LEU A 43 3.70 4.74 -4.88
CA LEU A 43 2.46 4.36 -5.56
C LEU A 43 2.74 3.25 -6.60
N ARG A 44 2.03 2.13 -6.50
CA ARG A 44 2.02 1.06 -7.51
C ARG A 44 0.68 1.10 -8.24
N GLU A 45 0.72 1.42 -9.52
CA GLU A 45 -0.47 1.49 -10.38
C GLU A 45 -0.77 0.12 -11.00
N GLY A 46 -1.98 -0.40 -10.81
CA GLY A 46 -2.41 -1.65 -11.44
C GLY A 46 -3.32 -2.51 -10.57
N ASP A 47 -3.63 -3.71 -11.05
CA ASP A 47 -4.48 -4.64 -10.30
C ASP A 47 -3.78 -5.11 -9.02
N ALA A 48 -4.53 -5.07 -7.91
CA ALA A 48 -3.98 -5.36 -6.59
C ALA A 48 -3.43 -6.78 -6.49
N LEU A 49 -4.10 -7.79 -7.07
CA LEU A 49 -3.62 -9.17 -6.94
C LEU A 49 -2.29 -9.37 -7.67
N GLU A 50 -2.16 -8.81 -8.87
CA GLU A 50 -0.91 -8.91 -9.64
C GLU A 50 0.24 -8.17 -8.94
N ILE A 51 -0.02 -6.96 -8.43
CA ILE A 51 1.01 -6.21 -7.68
C ILE A 51 1.39 -6.93 -6.39
N LEU A 52 0.45 -7.54 -5.67
CA LEU A 52 0.79 -8.32 -4.46
C LEU A 52 1.72 -9.50 -4.81
N LYS A 53 1.47 -10.21 -5.92
CA LYS A 53 2.38 -11.27 -6.40
C LYS A 53 3.75 -10.72 -6.77
N ASP A 54 3.82 -9.58 -7.45
CA ASP A 54 5.10 -8.93 -7.80
C ASP A 54 5.88 -8.57 -6.53
N LEU A 55 5.21 -8.01 -5.51
CA LEU A 55 5.84 -7.68 -4.22
C LEU A 55 6.38 -8.94 -3.51
N VAL A 56 5.67 -10.07 -3.58
CA VAL A 56 6.15 -11.36 -3.06
C VAL A 56 7.40 -11.81 -3.82
N GLN A 57 7.40 -11.70 -5.15
CA GLN A 57 8.56 -12.07 -5.99
C GLN A 57 9.77 -11.16 -5.72
N GLU A 58 9.53 -9.87 -5.49
CA GLU A 58 10.53 -8.88 -5.05
C GLU A 58 11.04 -9.15 -3.61
N LYS A 59 10.51 -10.17 -2.92
CA LYS A 59 10.83 -10.51 -1.52
C LYS A 59 10.65 -9.34 -0.57
N ARG A 60 9.61 -8.54 -0.81
CA ARG A 60 9.21 -7.46 0.10
C ARG A 60 8.58 -8.05 1.35
N SER A 61 8.61 -7.27 2.42
CA SER A 61 7.91 -7.62 3.67
C SER A 61 7.41 -6.36 4.36
N TYR A 62 6.31 -6.51 5.09
CA TYR A 62 5.62 -5.43 5.77
C TYR A 62 5.30 -5.84 7.21
N ASP A 63 5.49 -4.91 8.14
CA ASP A 63 5.09 -5.03 9.54
C ASP A 63 3.62 -4.62 9.75
N PHE A 64 3.07 -3.84 8.84
CA PHE A 64 1.69 -3.38 8.86
C PHE A 64 1.09 -3.38 7.45
N ILE A 65 -0.13 -3.89 7.31
CA ILE A 65 -0.92 -3.87 6.08
C ILE A 65 -2.32 -3.34 6.42
N PHE A 66 -2.77 -2.31 5.70
CA PHE A 66 -4.15 -1.86 5.71
C PHE A 66 -4.85 -2.27 4.42
N LEU A 67 -5.87 -3.12 4.55
CA LEU A 67 -6.69 -3.60 3.45
C LEU A 67 -8.04 -2.90 3.46
N ASP A 68 -8.17 -1.88 2.62
CA ASP A 68 -9.44 -1.25 2.28
C ASP A 68 -9.70 -1.50 0.78
N ALA A 69 -10.38 -2.61 0.50
CA ALA A 69 -10.68 -3.03 -0.86
C ALA A 69 -12.09 -3.65 -0.93
N ALA A 70 -12.51 -4.08 -2.13
CA ALA A 70 -13.77 -4.79 -2.27
C ALA A 70 -13.72 -6.12 -1.49
N LYS A 71 -14.63 -6.31 -0.52
CA LYS A 71 -14.69 -7.51 0.35
C LYS A 71 -14.71 -8.83 -0.41
N ALA A 72 -15.32 -8.86 -1.60
CA ALA A 72 -15.34 -10.04 -2.48
C ALA A 72 -13.94 -10.51 -2.93
N GLN A 73 -12.93 -9.64 -2.86
CA GLN A 73 -11.55 -9.93 -3.27
C GLN A 73 -10.65 -10.33 -2.10
N TYR A 74 -11.11 -10.21 -0.85
CA TYR A 74 -10.24 -10.42 0.33
C TYR A 74 -9.66 -11.84 0.34
N MET A 75 -10.46 -12.84 -0.01
CA MET A 75 -10.02 -14.23 -0.07
C MET A 75 -8.99 -14.47 -1.18
N ALA A 76 -9.01 -13.68 -2.26
CA ALA A 76 -8.01 -13.75 -3.32
C ALA A 76 -6.69 -13.09 -2.90
N PHE A 77 -6.75 -12.01 -2.12
CA PHE A 77 -5.55 -11.30 -1.65
C PHE A 77 -4.87 -11.98 -0.46
N LEU A 78 -5.66 -12.60 0.42
CA LEU A 78 -5.19 -13.11 1.72
C LEU A 78 -3.94 -13.98 1.62
N PRO A 79 -3.80 -14.94 0.67
CA PRO A 79 -2.57 -15.73 0.55
C PRO A 79 -1.32 -14.87 0.39
N GLU A 80 -1.41 -13.82 -0.43
CA GLU A 80 -0.23 -13.00 -0.75
C GLU A 80 0.04 -11.99 0.35
N LEU A 81 -1.02 -11.46 0.98
CA LEU A 81 -0.90 -10.63 2.18
C LEU A 81 -0.21 -11.40 3.31
N MET A 82 -0.51 -12.68 3.51
CA MET A 82 0.15 -13.50 4.53
C MET A 82 1.62 -13.79 4.23
N GLN A 83 2.01 -13.88 2.95
CA GLN A 83 3.42 -14.02 2.56
C GLN A 83 4.20 -12.71 2.76
N LEU A 84 3.52 -11.58 2.56
CA LEU A 84 4.11 -10.25 2.70
C LEU A 84 4.16 -9.76 4.16
N LEU A 85 3.28 -10.26 5.02
CA LEU A 85 3.21 -9.86 6.43
C LEU A 85 4.29 -10.57 7.25
N LEU A 86 5.11 -9.78 7.96
CA LEU A 86 6.08 -10.31 8.90
C LEU A 86 5.40 -11.03 10.07
N VAL A 87 6.11 -12.00 10.68
CA VAL A 87 5.67 -12.62 11.92
C VAL A 87 5.55 -11.55 13.01
N GLY A 88 4.37 -11.41 13.60
CA GLY A 88 4.06 -10.36 14.58
C GLY A 88 3.57 -9.05 13.94
N GLY A 89 3.51 -8.97 12.61
CA GLY A 89 2.92 -7.86 11.89
C GLY A 89 1.40 -7.80 12.02
N MET A 90 0.81 -6.66 11.66
CA MET A 90 -0.61 -6.38 11.80
C MET A 90 -1.29 -6.20 10.44
N LEU A 91 -2.30 -7.01 10.16
CA LEU A 91 -3.24 -6.82 9.06
C LEU A 91 -4.53 -6.20 9.62
N VAL A 92 -4.86 -4.99 9.18
CA VAL A 92 -6.11 -4.29 9.51
C VAL A 92 -6.97 -4.24 8.25
N THR A 93 -8.26 -4.56 8.39
CA THR A 93 -9.21 -4.55 7.27
C THR A 93 -10.42 -3.69 7.61
N ASP A 94 -10.92 -2.91 6.64
CA ASP A 94 -12.22 -2.22 6.73
C ASP A 94 -13.37 -3.06 6.14
#